data_AF-A0A9E3PVS2-F1
#
_entry.id   AF-A0A9E3PVS2-F1
#
_cell.length_a   1.000
_cell.length_b   1.000
_cell.length_c   1.000
_cell.angle_alpha   90.00
_cell.angle_beta   90.00
_cell.angle_gamma   90.00
#
_symmetry.space_group_name_H-M   'P 1'
#
loop_
_entity.id
_entity.type
_entity.pdbx_description
1 polymer ?
#
loop_
_entity_poly.entity_id
_entity_poly.type
_entity_poly.pdbx_seq_one_letter_code
_entity_poly.pdbx_strand_id
1 'polypeptide(L)'
;MAGEHAKIIAAAAKATLGPMGFKRQGQTRLWILDHGLWLNTVGFRPSQWSVSVDLDNAAHWLWAGHGFMSLDYFVRGSHASFEDEDQFRAAVAQIADEAASRAKQLESQFFSFDAIAGFVIQQALDSENMRPSWFGYRAGLACGILGKPKKAEDFLRGITDPRVVPHAAPFLALVSNPLEFRSRVNELVAQQRAALKLPALECDPF
;
A
#
# COMPACT_ATOMS: atom_id res chain seq x y z
N MET A 1 -1.17 -23.46 -23.17
CA MET A 1 -0.39 -22.20 -23.24
C MET A 1 -0.76 -21.22 -22.11
N ALA A 2 -1.93 -20.55 -22.07
CA ALA A 2 -2.24 -19.56 -21.01
C ALA A 2 -2.10 -20.05 -19.54
N GLY A 3 -2.34 -21.34 -19.29
CA GLY A 3 -2.18 -21.96 -17.98
C GLY A 3 -0.73 -22.27 -17.57
N GLU A 4 0.20 -22.40 -18.52
CA GLU A 4 1.61 -22.73 -18.29
C GLU A 4 2.37 -21.53 -17.69
N HIS A 5 2.27 -20.37 -18.34
CA HIS A 5 2.91 -19.12 -17.89
C HIS A 5 2.42 -18.69 -16.50
N ALA A 6 1.12 -18.86 -16.23
CA ALA A 6 0.54 -18.56 -14.93
C ALA A 6 1.12 -19.48 -13.83
N LYS A 7 1.41 -20.74 -14.14
CA LYS A 7 2.08 -21.67 -13.22
C LYS A 7 3.53 -21.27 -13.00
N ILE A 8 4.27 -20.88 -14.04
CA ILE A 8 5.66 -20.40 -13.94
C ILE A 8 5.74 -19.20 -12.99
N ILE A 9 4.90 -18.18 -13.22
CA ILE A 9 4.83 -16.98 -12.37
C ILE A 9 4.46 -17.35 -10.92
N ALA A 10 3.41 -18.15 -10.74
CA ALA A 10 2.97 -18.54 -9.40
C ALA A 10 4.03 -19.34 -8.64
N ALA A 11 4.76 -20.22 -9.32
CA ALA A 11 5.80 -21.04 -8.72
C ALA A 11 6.99 -20.18 -8.26
N ALA A 12 7.50 -19.30 -9.14
CA ALA A 12 8.62 -18.41 -8.80
C ALA A 12 8.27 -17.42 -7.69
N ALA A 13 7.09 -16.80 -7.77
CA ALA A 13 6.62 -15.89 -6.73
C ALA A 13 6.45 -16.62 -5.38
N LYS A 14 5.90 -17.84 -5.38
CA LYS A 14 5.76 -18.65 -4.17
C LYS A 14 7.11 -19.04 -3.57
N ALA A 15 8.06 -19.47 -4.41
CA ALA A 15 9.39 -19.88 -3.97
C ALA A 15 10.16 -18.74 -3.30
N THR A 16 9.94 -17.50 -3.77
CA THR A 16 10.70 -16.33 -3.30
C THR A 16 9.96 -15.59 -2.17
N LEU A 17 8.68 -15.25 -2.37
CA LEU A 17 7.92 -14.42 -1.44
C LEU A 17 7.27 -15.22 -0.31
N GLY A 18 6.98 -16.51 -0.55
CA GLY A 18 6.39 -17.39 0.46
C GLY A 18 7.23 -17.50 1.73
N PRO A 19 8.55 -17.78 1.64
CA PRO A 19 9.45 -17.78 2.80
C PRO A 19 9.56 -16.43 3.51
N MET A 20 9.25 -15.32 2.84
CA MET A 20 9.20 -13.97 3.42
C MET A 20 7.86 -13.66 4.13
N GLY A 21 6.92 -14.61 4.15
CA GLY A 21 5.63 -14.46 4.82
C GLY A 21 4.52 -13.86 3.95
N PHE A 22 4.80 -13.55 2.68
CA PHE A 22 3.76 -13.08 1.76
C PHE A 22 2.73 -14.18 1.51
N LYS A 23 1.46 -13.77 1.50
CA LYS A 23 0.32 -14.64 1.19
C LYS A 23 -0.29 -14.24 -0.14
N ARG A 24 -0.53 -15.22 -0.99
CA ARG A 24 -1.21 -15.03 -2.27
C ARG A 24 -2.69 -14.74 -2.06
N GLN A 25 -3.22 -13.72 -2.74
CA GLN A 25 -4.64 -13.39 -2.68
C GLN A 25 -5.43 -14.29 -3.63
N GLY A 26 -6.02 -15.37 -3.10
CA GLY A 26 -6.83 -16.32 -3.86
C GLY A 26 -6.04 -16.91 -5.04
N GLN A 27 -6.64 -16.87 -6.24
CA GLN A 27 -5.98 -17.31 -7.49
C GLN A 27 -5.31 -16.17 -8.26
N THR A 28 -5.31 -14.95 -7.72
CA THR A 28 -4.71 -13.78 -8.39
C THR A 28 -3.18 -13.89 -8.43
N ARG A 29 -2.52 -12.97 -9.14
CA ARG A 29 -1.05 -12.86 -9.13
C ARG A 29 -0.55 -11.83 -8.12
N LEU A 30 -1.39 -11.50 -7.13
CA LEU A 30 -1.09 -10.55 -6.07
C LEU A 30 -0.70 -11.29 -4.79
N TRP A 31 0.40 -10.84 -4.20
CA TRP A 31 0.95 -11.33 -2.95
C TRP A 31 0.96 -10.19 -1.95
N ILE A 32 0.58 -10.48 -0.71
CA ILE A 32 0.38 -9.48 0.33
C ILE A 32 1.14 -9.92 1.58
N LEU A 33 1.94 -9.02 2.13
CA LEU A 33 2.49 -9.10 3.47
C LEU A 33 1.83 -8.02 4.33
N ASP A 34 1.27 -8.43 5.46
CA ASP A 34 0.49 -7.58 6.35
C ASP A 34 1.35 -7.12 7.53
N HIS A 35 1.62 -5.82 7.61
CA HIS A 35 2.36 -5.19 8.71
C HIS A 35 1.44 -4.53 9.74
N GLY A 36 0.15 -4.91 9.76
CA GLY A 36 -0.85 -4.41 10.69
C GLY A 36 -1.45 -3.06 10.27
N LEU A 37 -0.59 -2.06 10.09
CA LEU A 37 -0.96 -0.69 9.71
C LEU A 37 -0.88 -0.41 8.20
N TRP A 38 -0.13 -1.25 7.48
CA TRP A 38 0.04 -1.15 6.05
C TRP A 38 0.28 -2.52 5.44
N LEU A 39 0.04 -2.62 4.13
CA LEU A 39 0.30 -3.83 3.36
C LEU A 39 1.44 -3.58 2.39
N ASN A 40 2.37 -4.52 2.34
CA ASN A 40 3.31 -4.64 1.24
C ASN A 40 2.67 -5.54 0.17
N THR A 41 2.45 -5.01 -1.01
CA THR A 41 1.74 -5.69 -2.10
C THR A 41 2.69 -5.90 -3.27
N VAL A 42 2.76 -7.14 -3.75
CA VAL A 42 3.58 -7.53 -4.91
C VAL A 42 2.69 -8.19 -5.95
N GLY A 43 2.53 -7.53 -7.08
CA GLY A 43 1.73 -7.99 -8.21
C GLY A 43 2.60 -8.40 -9.40
N PHE A 44 2.27 -9.53 -10.00
CA PHE A 44 2.83 -9.95 -11.29
C PHE A 44 1.76 -9.79 -12.37
N ARG A 45 1.60 -8.56 -12.88
CA ARG A 45 0.53 -8.24 -13.84
C ARG A 45 0.85 -8.81 -15.22
N PRO A 46 -0.09 -9.50 -15.89
CA PRO A 46 0.03 -9.79 -17.30
C PRO A 46 -0.22 -8.53 -18.15
N SER A 47 0.35 -8.50 -19.35
CA SER A 47 -0.17 -7.66 -20.44
C SER A 47 -1.42 -8.30 -21.04
N GLN A 48 -2.33 -7.46 -21.54
CA GLN A 48 -3.50 -7.90 -22.33
C GLN A 48 -3.14 -8.17 -23.80
N TRP A 49 -2.00 -7.66 -24.27
CA TRP A 49 -1.62 -7.65 -25.69
C TRP A 49 -0.51 -8.65 -26.03
N SER A 50 0.22 -9.11 -25.03
CA SER A 50 1.29 -10.09 -25.19
C SER A 50 1.32 -11.02 -23.98
N VAL A 51 1.85 -12.23 -24.17
CA VAL A 51 2.22 -13.07 -23.02
C VAL A 51 3.46 -12.43 -22.40
N SER A 52 3.28 -11.73 -21.29
CA SER A 52 4.34 -11.04 -20.57
C SER A 52 3.97 -10.89 -19.09
N VAL A 53 4.91 -10.38 -18.31
CA VAL A 53 4.74 -10.07 -16.90
C VAL A 53 5.41 -8.75 -16.57
N ASP A 54 4.67 -7.88 -15.89
CA ASP A 54 5.15 -6.67 -15.24
C ASP A 54 5.17 -6.88 -13.73
N LEU A 55 6.25 -6.44 -13.08
CA LEU A 55 6.31 -6.35 -11.63
C LEU A 55 5.73 -5.03 -11.15
N ASP A 56 4.82 -5.14 -10.21
CA ASP A 56 4.30 -4.06 -9.40
C ASP A 56 4.65 -4.34 -7.93
N ASN A 57 5.25 -3.38 -7.25
CA ASN A 57 5.37 -3.43 -5.79
C ASN A 57 4.84 -2.12 -5.20
N ALA A 58 3.97 -2.21 -4.20
CA ALA A 58 3.37 -1.03 -3.60
C ALA A 58 3.09 -1.19 -2.11
N ALA A 59 3.04 -0.05 -1.42
CA ALA A 59 2.51 0.04 -0.08
C ALA A 59 1.05 0.53 -0.10
N HIS A 60 0.22 -0.09 0.74
CA HIS A 60 -1.17 0.33 0.98
C HIS A 60 -1.35 0.71 2.45
N TRP A 61 -1.86 1.90 2.73
CA TRP A 61 -2.06 2.42 4.08
C TRP A 61 -3.46 2.06 4.59
N LEU A 62 -3.53 1.15 5.57
CA LEU A 62 -4.83 0.72 6.10
C LEU A 62 -5.55 1.83 6.88
N TRP A 63 -4.78 2.79 7.42
CA TRP A 63 -5.26 3.95 8.14
C TRP A 63 -5.79 5.09 7.26
N ALA A 64 -5.69 4.98 5.93
CA ALA A 64 -6.28 5.94 4.99
C ALA A 64 -7.74 5.60 4.64
N GLY A 65 -8.20 4.38 4.90
CA GLY A 65 -9.63 4.03 4.85
C GLY A 65 -10.29 4.11 3.48
N HIS A 66 -9.60 3.62 2.44
CA HIS A 66 -10.09 3.67 1.06
C HIS A 66 -11.31 2.75 0.80
N GLY A 67 -11.60 1.77 1.65
CA GLY A 67 -12.61 0.72 1.47
C GLY A 67 -12.20 -0.39 0.49
N PHE A 68 -11.11 -0.19 -0.25
CA PHE A 68 -10.51 -1.14 -1.18
C PHE A 68 -8.98 -1.02 -1.13
N MET A 69 -8.28 -1.98 -1.74
CA MET A 69 -6.82 -1.98 -1.78
C MET A 69 -6.34 -0.97 -2.83
N SER A 70 -5.56 0.01 -2.39
CA SER A 70 -4.93 1.02 -3.23
C SER A 70 -3.42 0.80 -3.34
N LEU A 71 -2.79 1.46 -4.31
CA LEU A 71 -1.33 1.49 -4.47
C LEU A 71 -0.84 2.87 -4.01
N ASP A 72 -0.90 3.11 -2.70
CA ASP A 72 -0.69 4.44 -2.11
C ASP A 72 0.72 4.97 -2.32
N TYR A 73 1.69 4.06 -2.35
CA TYR A 73 3.03 4.28 -2.88
C TYR A 73 3.37 3.14 -3.84
N PHE A 74 3.60 3.45 -5.11
CA PHE A 74 3.77 2.47 -6.17
C PHE A 74 5.17 2.56 -6.79
N VAL A 75 5.85 1.41 -6.90
CA VAL A 75 7.16 1.28 -7.52
C VAL A 75 7.07 0.28 -8.68
N ARG A 76 7.18 0.77 -9.91
CA ARG A 76 7.18 -0.08 -11.11
C ARG A 76 8.47 -0.87 -11.22
N GLY A 77 8.35 -2.18 -11.41
CA GLY A 77 9.46 -3.11 -11.56
C GLY A 77 9.78 -3.48 -12.99
N SER A 78 10.62 -4.51 -13.13
CA SER A 78 11.00 -5.05 -14.43
C SER A 78 9.82 -5.69 -15.17
N HIS A 79 10.01 -5.82 -16.48
CA HIS A 79 9.09 -6.43 -17.42
C HIS A 79 9.80 -7.59 -18.13
N ALA A 80 9.07 -8.68 -18.41
CA ALA A 80 9.55 -9.73 -19.31
C ALA A 80 8.44 -10.20 -20.25
N SER A 81 8.78 -10.29 -21.54
CA SER A 81 7.95 -10.95 -22.55
C SER A 81 8.25 -12.45 -22.59
N PHE A 82 7.25 -13.23 -22.97
CA PHE A 82 7.40 -14.67 -23.22
C PHE A 82 7.90 -14.89 -24.65
N GLU A 83 9.06 -15.52 -24.76
CA GLU A 83 9.60 -15.99 -26.04
C GLU A 83 9.50 -17.52 -26.10
N ASP A 84 10.06 -18.17 -25.09
CA ASP A 84 9.93 -19.61 -24.84
C ASP A 84 9.87 -19.89 -23.32
N GLU A 85 9.66 -21.16 -22.95
CA GLU A 85 9.51 -21.52 -21.54
C GLU A 85 10.77 -21.37 -20.70
N ASP A 86 11.94 -21.70 -21.24
CA ASP A 86 13.19 -21.68 -20.47
C ASP A 86 13.63 -20.23 -20.23
N GLN A 87 13.56 -19.39 -21.26
CA GLN A 87 13.77 -17.95 -21.17
C GLN A 87 12.80 -17.33 -20.16
N PHE A 88 11.50 -17.65 -20.27
CA PHE A 88 10.51 -17.03 -19.40
C PHE A 88 10.64 -17.49 -17.95
N ARG A 89 10.99 -18.75 -17.69
CA ARG A 89 11.29 -19.25 -16.33
C ARG A 89 12.46 -18.49 -15.71
N ALA A 90 13.55 -18.29 -16.46
CA ALA A 90 14.70 -17.54 -15.99
C ALA A 90 14.36 -16.07 -15.71
N ALA A 91 13.65 -15.40 -16.64
CA ALA A 91 13.25 -14.01 -16.48
C ALA A 91 12.29 -13.81 -15.30
N VAL A 92 11.29 -14.68 -15.14
CA VAL A 92 10.34 -14.62 -14.02
C VAL A 92 11.03 -14.86 -12.68
N ALA A 93 12.03 -15.75 -12.61
CA ALA A 93 12.81 -15.94 -11.39
C ALA A 93 13.56 -14.66 -10.99
N GLN A 94 14.22 -13.99 -11.95
CA GLN A 94 14.89 -12.70 -11.70
C GLN A 94 13.91 -11.61 -11.25
N ILE A 95 12.71 -11.56 -11.86
CA ILE A 95 11.66 -10.62 -11.45
C ILE A 95 11.17 -10.94 -10.03
N ALA A 96 11.06 -12.21 -9.65
CA ALA A 96 10.69 -12.60 -8.29
C ALA A 96 11.76 -12.19 -7.27
N ASP A 97 13.05 -12.33 -7.61
CA ASP A 97 14.17 -11.87 -6.79
C ASP A 97 14.16 -10.34 -6.63
N GLU A 98 13.91 -9.61 -7.71
CA GLU A 98 13.74 -8.16 -7.67
C GLU A 98 12.57 -7.77 -6.76
N ALA A 99 11.44 -8.49 -6.87
CA ALA A 99 10.27 -8.25 -6.04
C ALA A 99 10.59 -8.43 -4.55
N ALA A 100 11.34 -9.47 -4.19
CA ALA A 100 11.79 -9.69 -2.82
C ALA A 100 12.74 -8.59 -2.33
N SER A 101 13.65 -8.13 -3.18
CA SER A 101 14.56 -7.02 -2.86
C SER A 101 13.79 -5.72 -2.58
N ARG A 102 12.85 -5.36 -3.46
CA ARG A 102 12.00 -4.17 -3.32
C ARG A 102 11.08 -4.26 -2.12
N ALA A 103 10.50 -5.43 -1.87
CA ALA A 103 9.68 -5.66 -0.68
C ALA A 103 10.47 -5.33 0.61
N LYS A 104 11.71 -5.84 0.72
CA LYS A 104 12.60 -5.54 1.85
C LYS A 104 12.98 -4.06 1.95
N GLN A 105 13.13 -3.37 0.81
CA GLN A 105 13.38 -1.92 0.80
C GLN A 105 12.18 -1.16 1.37
N LEU A 106 10.95 -1.50 0.97
CA LEU A 106 9.75 -0.89 1.54
C LEU A 106 9.63 -1.18 3.05
N GLU A 107 9.92 -2.41 3.49
CA GLU A 107 9.93 -2.76 4.90
C GLU A 107 10.95 -1.94 5.69
N SER A 108 12.16 -1.75 5.13
CA SER A 108 13.21 -0.94 5.73
C SER A 108 12.84 0.55 5.76
N GLN A 109 12.11 1.03 4.76
CA GLN A 109 11.65 2.42 4.67
C GLN A 109 10.47 2.69 5.62
N PHE A 110 9.57 1.72 5.79
CA PHE A 110 8.30 1.84 6.52
C PHE A 110 8.27 0.97 7.77
N PHE A 111 9.41 0.92 8.48
CA PHE A 111 9.62 0.11 9.68
C PHE A 111 8.82 0.59 10.91
N SER A 112 8.32 1.82 10.88
CA SER A 112 7.54 2.43 11.97
C SER A 112 6.51 3.42 11.42
N PHE A 113 5.50 3.73 12.23
CA PHE A 113 4.53 4.75 11.85
C PHE A 113 5.17 6.13 11.69
N ASP A 114 6.14 6.51 12.53
CA ASP A 114 6.90 7.76 12.38
C ASP A 114 7.60 7.87 11.02
N ALA A 115 8.19 6.76 10.53
CA ALA A 115 8.83 6.73 9.22
C ALA A 115 7.79 6.89 8.08
N ILE A 116 6.66 6.19 8.17
CA ILE A 116 5.54 6.34 7.22
C ILE A 116 5.00 7.77 7.23
N ALA A 117 4.78 8.33 8.43
CA ALA A 117 4.26 9.68 8.62
C ALA A 117 5.20 10.73 8.04
N GLY A 118 6.51 10.60 8.31
CA GLY A 118 7.53 11.48 7.71
C GLY A 118 7.49 11.44 6.18
N PHE A 119 7.41 10.24 5.61
CA PHE A 119 7.31 10.06 4.16
C PHE A 119 6.05 10.70 3.57
N VAL A 120 4.85 10.42 4.09
CA VAL A 120 3.60 10.95 3.51
C VAL A 120 3.43 12.45 3.73
N ILE A 121 3.95 13.00 4.83
CA ILE A 121 3.98 14.44 5.07
C ILE A 121 4.89 15.11 4.05
N GLN A 122 6.10 14.59 3.85
CA GLN A 122 7.04 15.13 2.86
C GLN A 122 6.46 15.05 1.45
N GLN A 123 5.86 13.90 1.09
CA GLN A 123 5.19 13.72 -0.19
C GLN A 123 4.07 14.74 -0.43
N ALA A 124 3.27 15.06 0.60
CA ALA A 124 2.25 16.10 0.49
C ALA A 124 2.87 17.49 0.29
N LEU A 125 3.94 17.81 1.02
CA LEU A 125 4.64 19.10 0.89
C LEU A 125 5.25 19.27 -0.51
N ASP A 126 5.86 18.24 -1.06
CA ASP A 126 6.50 18.32 -2.38
C ASP A 126 5.51 18.36 -3.55
N SER A 127 4.23 18.11 -3.28
CA SER A 127 3.21 18.06 -4.33
C SER A 127 2.69 19.45 -4.70
N GLU A 128 3.22 20.05 -5.76
CA GLU A 128 2.80 21.38 -6.25
C GLU A 128 1.31 21.42 -6.70
N ASN A 129 0.79 20.32 -7.27
CA ASN A 129 -0.59 20.23 -7.79
C ASN A 129 -1.48 19.21 -7.05
N MET A 130 -1.02 18.64 -5.93
CA MET A 130 -1.72 17.54 -5.26
C MET A 130 -1.80 17.67 -3.73
N ARG A 131 -1.37 18.82 -3.15
CA ARG A 131 -1.67 19.19 -1.75
C ARG A 131 -3.16 19.13 -1.40
N PRO A 132 -4.11 19.54 -2.28
CA PRO A 132 -5.55 19.49 -1.97
C PRO A 132 -6.22 18.13 -2.22
N SER A 133 -5.47 17.02 -2.20
CA SER A 133 -5.93 15.68 -2.61
C SER A 133 -5.73 14.63 -1.51
N TRP A 134 -5.74 13.34 -1.88
CA TRP A 134 -5.40 12.23 -0.99
C TRP A 134 -4.04 12.37 -0.28
N PHE A 135 -3.05 13.07 -0.85
CA PHE A 135 -1.79 13.34 -0.14
C PHE A 135 -2.00 14.24 1.08
N GLY A 136 -2.75 15.34 0.93
CA GLY A 136 -3.11 16.22 2.05
C GLY A 136 -3.90 15.48 3.12
N TYR A 137 -4.87 14.65 2.71
CA TYR A 137 -5.62 13.80 3.64
C TYR A 137 -4.70 12.88 4.45
N ARG A 138 -3.81 12.14 3.78
CA ARG A 138 -2.86 11.23 4.46
C ARG A 138 -1.91 11.98 5.38
N ALA A 139 -1.37 13.11 4.95
CA ALA A 139 -0.51 13.95 5.78
C ALA A 139 -1.25 14.53 6.98
N GLY A 140 -2.52 14.91 6.82
CA GLY A 140 -3.38 15.39 7.89
C GLY A 140 -3.62 14.34 8.97
N LEU A 141 -4.02 13.13 8.57
CA LEU A 141 -4.18 12.00 9.50
C LEU A 141 -2.86 11.66 10.20
N ALA A 142 -1.75 11.58 9.46
CA ALA A 142 -0.44 11.32 10.02
C ALA A 142 -0.03 12.37 11.06
N CYS A 143 -0.26 13.66 10.78
CA CYS A 143 -0.03 14.73 11.75
C CYS A 143 -0.92 14.59 13.00
N GLY A 144 -2.19 14.22 12.83
CA GLY A 144 -3.12 14.05 13.94
C GLY A 144 -2.70 12.92 14.88
N ILE A 145 -2.33 11.76 14.32
CA ILE A 145 -1.81 10.61 15.07
C ILE A 145 -0.52 10.97 15.83
N LEU A 146 0.41 11.68 15.17
CA LEU A 146 1.64 12.18 15.79
C LEU A 146 1.42 13.31 16.83
N GLY A 147 0.17 13.68 17.14
CA GLY A 147 -0.14 14.72 18.12
C GLY A 147 0.23 16.13 17.65
N LYS A 148 0.17 16.41 16.34
CA LYS A 148 0.45 17.71 15.72
C LYS A 148 -0.84 18.35 15.19
N PRO A 149 -1.77 18.78 16.07
CA PRO A 149 -3.14 19.12 15.71
C PRO A 149 -3.23 20.31 14.74
N LYS A 150 -2.40 21.34 14.91
CA LYS A 150 -2.38 22.50 13.98
C LYS A 150 -2.00 22.09 12.56
N LYS A 151 -0.94 21.28 12.41
CA LYS A 151 -0.52 20.78 11.10
C LYS A 151 -1.56 19.83 10.49
N ALA A 152 -2.20 19.02 11.32
CA ALA A 152 -3.30 18.16 10.88
C ALA A 152 -4.45 19.00 10.32
N GLU A 153 -4.86 20.03 11.04
CA GLU A 153 -5.90 20.96 10.61
C GLU A 153 -5.52 21.69 9.31
N ASP A 154 -4.28 22.20 9.20
CA ASP A 154 -3.80 22.87 7.98
C ASP A 154 -3.91 21.97 6.74
N PHE A 155 -3.42 20.73 6.84
CA PHE A 155 -3.51 19.77 5.75
C PHE A 155 -4.96 19.40 5.42
N LEU A 156 -5.79 19.11 6.43
CA LEU A 156 -7.16 18.66 6.22
C LEU A 156 -8.08 19.79 5.70
N ARG A 157 -7.92 21.03 6.17
CA ARG A 157 -8.66 22.20 5.64
C ARG A 157 -8.20 22.59 4.24
N GLY A 158 -6.93 22.33 3.92
CA GLY A 158 -6.38 22.58 2.59
C GLY A 158 -6.88 21.63 1.49
N ILE A 159 -7.66 20.60 1.82
CA ILE A 159 -8.24 19.67 0.85
C ILE A 159 -9.37 20.36 0.07
N THR A 160 -9.24 20.40 -1.25
CA THR A 160 -10.26 20.96 -2.14
C THR A 160 -10.83 19.95 -3.12
N ASP A 161 -10.25 18.74 -3.23
CA ASP A 161 -10.80 17.66 -4.05
C ASP A 161 -12.16 17.21 -3.47
N PRO A 162 -13.28 17.39 -4.20
CA PRO A 162 -14.61 17.09 -3.68
C PRO A 162 -14.82 15.61 -3.36
N ARG A 163 -13.98 14.72 -3.90
CA ARG A 163 -14.00 13.29 -3.59
C ARG A 163 -13.39 12.98 -2.23
N VAL A 164 -12.53 13.86 -1.71
CA VAL A 164 -11.74 13.66 -0.49
C VAL A 164 -12.29 14.47 0.68
N VAL A 165 -12.87 15.65 0.41
CA VAL A 165 -13.48 16.51 1.44
C VAL A 165 -14.40 15.75 2.41
N PRO A 166 -15.32 14.86 1.98
CA PRO A 166 -16.19 14.12 2.89
C PRO A 166 -15.42 13.19 3.84
N HIS A 167 -14.26 12.68 3.42
CA HIS A 167 -13.41 11.82 4.25
C HIS A 167 -12.64 12.63 5.31
N ALA A 168 -12.28 13.88 5.01
CA ALA A 168 -11.54 14.75 5.92
C ALA A 168 -12.41 15.35 7.04
N ALA A 169 -13.69 15.62 6.77
CA ALA A 169 -14.59 16.32 7.68
C ALA A 169 -14.71 15.68 9.08
N PRO A 170 -14.86 14.35 9.23
CA PRO A 170 -14.90 13.72 10.56
C PRO A 170 -13.63 13.95 11.37
N PHE A 171 -12.47 13.96 10.72
CA PHE A 171 -11.18 14.15 11.40
C PHE A 171 -10.93 15.61 11.75
N LEU A 172 -11.37 16.56 10.92
CA LEU A 172 -11.33 17.99 11.23
C LEU A 172 -12.09 18.33 12.52
N ALA A 173 -13.23 17.67 12.77
CA ALA A 173 -13.99 17.87 14.01
C ALA A 173 -13.24 17.36 15.26
N LEU A 174 -12.26 16.47 15.07
CA LEU A 174 -11.54 15.80 16.14
C LEU A 174 -10.09 16.30 16.31
N VAL A 175 -9.57 17.18 15.44
CA VAL A 175 -8.15 17.59 15.47
C VAL A 175 -7.69 18.14 16.82
N SER A 176 -8.58 18.78 17.58
CA SER A 176 -8.29 19.32 18.92
C SER A 176 -8.38 18.29 20.04
N ASN A 177 -8.82 17.06 19.76
CA ASN A 177 -8.93 15.96 20.72
C ASN A 177 -8.09 14.75 20.24
N PRO A 178 -6.81 14.65 20.63
CA PRO A 178 -5.91 13.61 20.15
C PRO A 178 -6.37 12.18 20.45
N LEU A 179 -7.05 11.94 21.56
CA LEU A 179 -7.52 10.59 21.94
C LEU A 179 -8.65 10.14 21.02
N GLU A 180 -9.68 10.97 20.85
CA GLU A 180 -10.79 10.69 19.93
C GLU A 180 -10.33 10.62 18.48
N PHE A 181 -9.36 11.45 18.08
CA PHE A 181 -8.78 11.40 16.74
C PHE A 181 -8.13 10.03 16.47
N ARG A 182 -7.30 9.53 17.40
CA ARG A 182 -6.67 8.21 17.24
C ARG A 182 -7.68 7.09 17.28
N SER A 183 -8.64 7.13 18.21
CA SER A 183 -9.74 6.16 18.26
C SER A 183 -10.46 6.08 16.91
N ARG A 184 -10.75 7.23 16.30
CA ARG A 184 -11.40 7.28 14.99
C ARG A 184 -10.52 6.71 13.86
N VAL A 185 -9.20 6.89 13.91
CA VAL A 185 -8.31 6.25 12.93
C VAL A 185 -8.21 4.73 13.20
N ASN A 186 -8.19 4.27 14.45
CA ASN A 186 -8.20 2.84 14.78
C ASN A 186 -9.47 2.16 14.24
N GLU A 187 -10.63 2.81 14.37
CA GLU A 187 -11.87 2.36 13.73
C GLU A 187 -11.74 2.27 12.21
N LEU A 188 -11.09 3.24 11.58
CA LEU A 188 -10.86 3.26 10.13
C LEU A 188 -9.96 2.08 9.70
N VAL A 189 -8.89 1.81 10.45
CA VAL A 189 -8.03 0.63 10.24
C VAL A 189 -8.85 -0.65 10.36
N ALA A 190 -9.66 -0.79 11.41
CA ALA A 190 -10.49 -1.98 11.62
C ALA A 190 -11.49 -2.19 10.47
N GLN A 191 -12.15 -1.12 10.03
CA GLN A 191 -13.07 -1.14 8.88
C GLN A 191 -12.36 -1.55 7.58
N GLN A 192 -11.19 -0.98 7.32
CA GLN A 192 -10.39 -1.31 6.14
C GLN A 192 -9.93 -2.77 6.16
N ARG A 193 -9.44 -3.25 7.32
CA ARG A 193 -9.03 -4.65 7.49
C ARG A 193 -10.19 -5.61 7.25
N ALA A 194 -11.38 -5.30 7.78
CA ALA A 194 -12.59 -6.08 7.55
C ALA A 194 -13.00 -6.11 6.07
N ALA A 195 -12.99 -4.96 5.38
CA ALA A 195 -13.31 -4.86 3.95
C ALA A 195 -12.36 -5.70 3.09
N LEU A 196 -11.08 -5.75 3.47
CA LEU A 196 -10.04 -6.53 2.78
C LEU A 196 -9.95 -7.98 3.26
N LYS A 197 -10.81 -8.41 4.20
CA LYS A 197 -10.80 -9.75 4.81
C LYS A 197 -9.46 -10.11 5.47
N LEU A 198 -8.80 -9.11 6.05
CA LEU A 198 -7.60 -9.28 6.85
C LEU A 198 -7.97 -9.62 8.30
N PRO A 199 -7.10 -10.32 9.05
CA PRO A 199 -7.33 -10.57 10.48
C PRO A 199 -7.54 -9.26 11.26
N ALA A 200 -8.38 -9.27 12.29
CA ALA A 200 -8.44 -8.14 13.23
C ALA A 200 -7.08 -7.99 13.95
N LEU A 201 -6.74 -6.76 14.35
CA LEU A 201 -5.61 -6.54 15.24
C LEU A 201 -6.02 -6.88 16.67
N GLU A 202 -5.09 -7.41 17.47
CA GLU A 202 -5.35 -7.77 18.87
C GLU A 202 -5.50 -6.54 19.77
N CYS A 203 -4.88 -5.42 19.38
CA CYS A 203 -4.98 -4.15 20.06
C CYS A 203 -5.05 -3.01 19.05
N ASP A 204 -5.49 -1.86 19.53
CA ASP A 204 -5.47 -0.60 18.80
C ASP A 204 -4.02 -0.22 18.46
N PRO A 205 -3.72 0.13 17.19
CA PRO A 205 -2.36 0.37 16.77
C PRO A 205 -1.85 1.81 17.00
N PHE A 206 -2.70 2.75 17.45
CA PHE A 206 -2.36 4.17 17.70
C PHE A 206 -2.82 4.69 19.06
#